data_AF-A0A940DV46-F1
#
_entry.id   AF-A0A940DV46-F1
#
_cell.length_a   1.000
_cell.length_b   1.000
_cell.length_c   1.000
_cell.angle_alpha   90.00
_cell.angle_beta   90.00
_cell.angle_gamma   90.00
#
_symmetry.space_group_name_H-M   'P 1'
#
loop_
_entity.id
_entity.type
_entity.pdbx_description
1 polymer ?
#
loop_
_entity_poly.entity_id
_entity_poly.type
_entity_poly.pdbx_seq_one_letter_code
_entity_poly.pdbx_strand_id
1 'polypeptide(L)'
;YELMKEINGGTQMRDVWTLPAIAKWEKNCGKHPTQKPLCVLSRIILASTQPGAWVLDPFAGSSTTGIAANLLGRRYLGIDMCQDFLDLSIKRKNEIEDPVKREEILLKLNKQSELYQDKEIRVLGEEQVGYGEELPF
;
A
#
# COMPACT_ATOMS: atom_id res chain seq x y z
N TYR A 1 -4.37 -16.11 8.18
CA TYR A 1 -3.31 -17.05 7.75
C TYR A 1 -3.70 -17.83 6.49
N GLU A 2 -4.96 -18.27 6.34
CA GLU A 2 -5.41 -18.97 5.11
C GLU A 2 -5.11 -18.21 3.81
N LEU A 3 -5.35 -16.90 3.76
CA LEU A 3 -4.98 -16.05 2.62
C LEU A 3 -3.49 -16.20 2.22
N MET A 4 -2.59 -16.31 3.20
CA MET A 4 -1.16 -16.45 2.91
C MET A 4 -0.79 -17.84 2.38
N LYS A 5 -1.54 -18.88 2.77
CA LYS A 5 -1.39 -20.21 2.17
C LYS A 5 -1.87 -20.21 0.73
N GLU A 6 -3.01 -19.57 0.48
CA GLU A 6 -3.60 -19.46 -0.85
C GLU A 6 -2.66 -18.75 -1.83
N ILE A 7 -2.11 -17.60 -1.43
CA ILE A 7 -1.08 -16.86 -2.19
C ILE A 7 0.18 -17.72 -2.45
N ASN A 8 0.43 -18.73 -1.62
CA ASN A 8 1.58 -19.63 -1.73
C ASN A 8 1.19 -21.03 -2.25
N GLY A 9 0.15 -21.10 -3.10
CA GLY A 9 -0.27 -22.33 -3.77
C GLY A 9 -0.80 -23.41 -2.81
N GLY A 10 -1.45 -23.00 -1.73
CA GLY A 10 -1.99 -23.88 -0.69
C GLY A 10 -0.98 -24.34 0.36
N THR A 11 0.28 -23.88 0.29
CA THR A 11 1.34 -24.28 1.23
C THR A 11 1.70 -23.17 2.22
N GLN A 12 2.26 -23.53 3.37
CA GLN A 12 2.72 -22.55 4.35
C GLN A 12 3.78 -21.61 3.76
N MET A 13 3.56 -20.30 3.88
CA MET A 13 4.52 -19.29 3.43
C MET A 13 5.81 -19.35 4.25
N ARG A 14 6.94 -19.28 3.54
CA ARG A 14 8.29 -19.27 4.14
C ARG A 14 8.70 -17.85 4.54
N ASP A 15 9.81 -17.76 5.26
CA ASP A 15 10.48 -16.53 5.69
C ASP A 15 11.35 -15.89 4.59
N VAL A 16 11.76 -16.65 3.58
CA VAL A 16 12.45 -16.14 2.38
C VAL A 16 11.45 -15.90 1.24
N TRP A 17 11.33 -14.65 0.79
CA TRP A 17 10.43 -14.25 -0.28
C TRP A 17 11.18 -13.87 -1.55
N THR A 18 10.88 -14.55 -2.66
CA THR A 18 11.35 -14.16 -4.00
C THR A 18 10.34 -13.21 -4.62
N LEU A 19 10.68 -11.91 -4.69
CA LEU A 19 9.84 -10.86 -5.23
C LEU A 19 10.65 -9.96 -6.19
N PRO A 20 10.02 -9.38 -7.23
CA PRO A 20 10.72 -8.52 -8.16
C PRO A 20 11.17 -7.22 -7.48
N ALA A 21 12.24 -6.63 -8.00
CA ALA A 21 12.61 -5.26 -7.67
C ALA A 21 11.55 -4.26 -8.16
N ILE A 22 11.69 -3.00 -7.70
CA ILE A 22 10.77 -1.92 -8.06
C ILE A 22 10.60 -1.78 -9.58
N ALA A 23 9.35 -1.84 -10.04
CA ALA A 23 9.04 -1.70 -11.45
C ALA A 23 9.07 -0.23 -11.90
N LYS A 24 9.25 0.00 -13.21
CA LYS A 24 9.29 1.37 -13.77
C LYS A 24 8.00 2.15 -13.51
N TRP A 25 6.85 1.47 -13.61
CA TRP A 25 5.54 2.09 -13.40
C TRP A 25 5.31 2.55 -11.96
N GLU A 26 6.02 2.00 -10.97
CA GLU A 26 5.92 2.44 -9.58
C GLU A 26 6.56 3.82 -9.34
N LYS A 27 7.26 4.37 -10.34
CA LYS A 27 7.99 5.65 -10.28
C LYS A 27 7.33 6.75 -11.11
N ASN A 28 6.08 6.56 -11.55
CA ASN A 28 5.37 7.52 -12.40
C ASN A 28 5.26 8.92 -11.78
N CYS A 29 5.07 9.01 -10.46
CA CYS A 29 4.93 10.29 -9.75
C CYS A 29 6.26 10.95 -9.36
N GLY A 30 7.40 10.30 -9.64
CA GLY A 30 8.72 10.74 -9.21
C GLY A 30 9.55 9.60 -8.62
N LYS A 31 10.83 9.89 -8.33
CA LYS A 31 11.80 8.90 -7.85
C LYS A 31 12.22 9.21 -6.42
N HIS A 32 12.00 8.27 -5.52
CA HIS A 32 12.69 8.23 -4.23
C HIS A 32 13.90 7.30 -4.30
N PRO A 33 15.08 7.67 -3.74
CA PRO A 33 16.31 6.89 -3.86
C PRO A 33 16.16 5.43 -3.41
N THR A 34 15.43 5.20 -2.32
CA THR A 34 15.23 3.90 -1.67
C THR A 34 13.76 3.47 -1.63
N GLN A 35 13.00 3.77 -2.68
CA GLN A 35 11.60 3.34 -2.77
C GLN A 35 11.51 1.80 -2.69
N LYS A 36 10.71 1.32 -1.74
CA LYS A 36 10.45 -0.11 -1.57
C LYS A 36 9.45 -0.59 -2.65
N PRO A 37 9.58 -1.83 -3.16
CA PRO A 37 8.62 -2.40 -4.11
C PRO A 37 7.24 -2.57 -3.49
N LEU A 38 6.19 -2.21 -4.23
CA LEU A 38 4.81 -2.25 -3.75
C LEU A 38 4.36 -3.66 -3.35
N CYS A 39 4.80 -4.70 -4.07
CA CYS A 39 4.44 -6.09 -3.80
C CYS A 39 4.90 -6.59 -2.42
N VAL A 40 6.05 -6.13 -1.93
CA VAL A 40 6.59 -6.49 -0.61
C VAL A 40 5.68 -5.95 0.49
N LEU A 41 5.38 -4.65 0.44
CA LEU A 41 4.55 -4.00 1.46
C LEU A 41 3.12 -4.51 1.43
N SER A 42 2.60 -4.74 0.23
CA SER A 42 1.30 -5.35 0.00
C SER A 42 1.15 -6.71 0.70
N ARG A 43 2.16 -7.57 0.54
CA ARG A 43 2.20 -8.88 1.22
C ARG A 43 2.26 -8.75 2.74
N ILE A 44 3.10 -7.84 3.26
CA ILE A 44 3.22 -7.60 4.71
C ILE A 44 1.89 -7.15 5.30
N ILE A 45 1.20 -6.21 4.64
CA ILE A 45 -0.09 -5.69 5.09
C ILE A 45 -1.15 -6.78 5.10
N LEU A 46 -1.25 -7.60 4.05
CA LEU A 46 -2.19 -8.72 4.04
C LEU A 46 -1.92 -9.75 5.13
N ALA A 47 -0.65 -10.07 5.36
CA ALA A 47 -0.25 -11.05 6.34
C ALA A 47 -0.56 -10.60 7.78
N SER A 48 -0.52 -9.29 8.02
CA SER A 48 -0.48 -8.71 9.37
C SER A 48 -1.74 -7.91 9.75
N THR A 49 -2.66 -7.66 8.81
CA THR A 49 -3.80 -6.77 9.05
C THR A 49 -5.10 -7.27 8.41
N GLN A 50 -6.22 -6.90 9.03
CA GLN A 50 -7.55 -7.07 8.44
C GLN A 50 -7.95 -5.85 7.60
N PRO A 51 -8.92 -5.99 6.67
CA PRO A 51 -9.52 -4.84 6.00
C PRO A 51 -9.99 -3.77 6.99
N GLY A 52 -9.77 -2.49 6.66
CA GLY A 52 -10.10 -1.34 7.51
C GLY A 52 -9.13 -1.04 8.66
N ALA A 53 -8.12 -1.88 8.89
CA ALA A 53 -7.10 -1.62 9.92
C ALA A 53 -6.27 -0.36 9.63
N TRP A 54 -5.76 0.28 10.69
CA TRP A 54 -4.77 1.36 10.60
C TRP A 54 -3.35 0.81 10.44
N VAL A 55 -2.61 1.40 9.50
CA VAL A 55 -1.19 1.13 9.26
C VAL A 55 -0.40 2.41 9.51
N LEU A 56 0.52 2.38 10.46
CA LEU A 56 1.43 3.49 10.76
C LEU A 56 2.81 3.21 10.15
N ASP A 57 3.37 4.19 9.44
CA ASP A 57 4.77 4.18 9.00
C ASP A 57 5.45 5.49 9.40
N PRO A 58 6.32 5.49 10.43
CA PRO A 58 6.99 6.70 10.90
C PRO A 58 8.17 7.14 10.00
N PHE A 59 8.46 6.39 8.93
CA PHE A 59 9.51 6.69 7.96
C PHE A 59 8.97 6.51 6.53
N ALA A 60 7.88 7.22 6.26
CA ALA A 60 7.04 7.00 5.09
C ALA A 60 7.80 7.12 3.77
N GLY A 61 8.77 8.03 3.66
CA GLY A 61 9.49 8.34 2.43
C GLY A 61 8.50 8.63 1.30
N SER A 62 8.54 7.85 0.22
CA SER A 62 7.56 7.96 -0.87
C SER A 62 6.20 7.31 -0.59
N SER A 63 5.89 6.95 0.66
CA SER A 63 4.64 6.33 1.11
C SER A 63 4.25 5.04 0.40
N THR A 64 5.21 4.18 0.00
CA THR A 64 4.85 2.86 -0.56
C THR A 64 3.95 2.07 0.38
N THR A 65 4.19 2.14 1.70
CA THR A 65 3.33 1.53 2.73
C THR A 65 1.91 2.07 2.66
N GLY A 66 1.75 3.39 2.52
CA GLY A 66 0.44 4.02 2.41
C GLY A 66 -0.29 3.73 1.11
N ILE A 67 0.43 3.67 -0.01
CA ILE A 67 -0.15 3.27 -1.28
C ILE A 67 -0.64 1.82 -1.22
N ALA A 68 0.17 0.90 -0.67
CA ALA A 68 -0.24 -0.48 -0.46
C ALA A 68 -1.45 -0.56 0.48
N ALA A 69 -1.44 0.11 1.63
CA ALA A 69 -2.56 0.10 2.57
C ALA A 69 -3.87 0.56 1.90
N ASN A 70 -3.85 1.72 1.23
CA ASN A 70 -5.03 2.29 0.57
C ASN A 70 -5.57 1.41 -0.57
N LEU A 71 -4.69 0.82 -1.38
CA LEU A 71 -5.09 -0.10 -2.45
C LEU A 71 -5.81 -1.33 -1.89
N LEU A 72 -5.42 -1.76 -0.70
CA LEU A 72 -5.96 -2.94 -0.01
C LEU A 72 -7.09 -2.62 0.96
N GLY A 73 -7.60 -1.39 0.96
CA GLY A 73 -8.71 -1.00 1.84
C GLY A 73 -8.30 -0.95 3.32
N ARG A 74 -7.04 -0.61 3.62
CA ARG A 74 -6.56 -0.25 4.96
C ARG A 74 -6.37 1.26 5.06
N ARG A 75 -6.46 1.77 6.30
CA ARG A 75 -6.17 3.16 6.65
C ARG A 75 -4.68 3.34 6.86
N TYR A 76 -4.18 4.54 6.64
CA TYR A 76 -2.75 4.81 6.70
C TYR A 76 -2.43 6.15 7.34
N LEU A 77 -1.44 6.15 8.23
CA LEU A 77 -0.78 7.34 8.74
C LEU A 77 0.72 7.23 8.46
N GLY A 78 1.24 8.18 7.69
CA GLY A 78 2.67 8.26 7.35
C GLY A 78 3.30 9.51 7.96
N ILE A 79 4.49 9.36 8.51
CA ILE A 79 5.30 10.47 9.01
C ILE A 79 6.63 10.45 8.27
N ASP A 80 7.09 11.62 7.82
CA ASP A 80 8.43 11.82 7.29
C ASP A 80 8.88 13.25 7.60
N MET A 81 10.19 13.46 7.75
CA MET A 81 10.75 14.78 8.02
C MET A 81 11.02 15.58 6.73
N CYS A 82 11.10 14.91 5.58
CA CYS A 82 11.44 15.54 4.32
C CYS A 82 10.17 15.96 3.55
N GLN A 83 9.98 17.27 3.39
CA GLN A 83 8.84 17.82 2.66
C GLN A 83 8.73 17.30 1.22
N ASP A 84 9.84 17.18 0.50
CA ASP A 84 9.84 16.67 -0.89
C ASP A 84 9.28 15.24 -1.00
N PHE A 85 9.50 14.42 0.04
CA PHE A 85 8.96 13.05 0.10
C PHE A 85 7.49 13.03 0.47
N LEU A 86 7.04 13.96 1.31
CA LEU A 86 5.62 14.17 1.58
C LEU A 86 4.87 14.64 0.32
N ASP A 87 5.43 15.56 -0.44
CA ASP A 87 4.85 16.04 -1.70
C ASP A 87 4.77 14.91 -2.75
N LEU A 88 5.80 14.07 -2.84
CA LEU A 88 5.78 12.87 -3.68
C LEU A 88 4.68 11.89 -3.22
N SER A 89 4.51 11.73 -1.91
CA SER A 89 3.49 10.86 -1.32
C SER A 89 2.08 11.33 -1.67
N ILE A 90 1.81 12.63 -1.60
CA ILE A 90 0.53 13.24 -2.01
C ILE A 90 0.27 12.97 -3.50
N LYS A 91 1.25 13.17 -4.38
CA LYS A 91 1.11 12.87 -5.81
C LYS A 91 0.74 11.41 -6.07
N ARG A 92 1.39 10.48 -5.37
CA ARG A 92 1.08 9.04 -5.46
C ARG A 92 -0.30 8.70 -4.92
N LYS A 93 -0.72 9.36 -3.83
CA LYS A 93 -2.08 9.19 -3.28
C LYS A 93 -3.13 9.65 -4.29
N ASN A 94 -2.93 10.81 -4.92
CA ASN A 94 -3.83 11.31 -5.95
C ASN A 94 -3.89 10.38 -7.18
N GLU A 95 -2.77 9.75 -7.58
CA GLU A 95 -2.76 8.77 -8.68
C GLU A 95 -3.69 7.58 -8.41
N ILE A 96 -3.76 7.10 -7.17
CA ILE A 96 -4.62 5.94 -6.81
C ILE A 96 -6.05 6.31 -6.44
N GLU A 97 -6.39 7.60 -6.39
CA GLU A 97 -7.77 8.08 -6.24
C GLU A 97 -8.52 8.09 -7.57
N ASP A 98 -7.81 8.20 -8.69
CA ASP A 98 -8.39 7.93 -10.01
C ASP A 98 -8.76 6.44 -10.13
N PRO A 99 -10.06 6.10 -10.29
CA PRO A 99 -10.51 4.71 -10.35
C PRO A 99 -9.84 3.88 -11.46
N VAL A 100 -9.57 4.49 -12.62
CA VAL A 100 -8.95 3.81 -13.77
C VAL A 100 -7.50 3.47 -13.45
N LYS A 101 -6.77 4.41 -12.88
CA LYS A 101 -5.36 4.20 -12.46
C LYS A 101 -5.26 3.20 -11.34
N ARG A 102 -6.17 3.27 -10.36
CA ARG A 102 -6.27 2.32 -9.27
C ARG A 102 -6.42 0.89 -9.79
N GLU A 103 -7.37 0.65 -10.70
CA GLU A 103 -7.59 -0.67 -11.30
C GLU A 103 -6.37 -1.15 -12.10
N GLU A 104 -5.74 -0.27 -12.88
CA GLU A 104 -4.51 -0.55 -13.62
C GLU A 104 -3.38 -1.03 -12.70
N ILE A 105 -3.18 -0.34 -11.56
CA ILE A 105 -2.15 -0.67 -10.58
C ILE A 105 -2.45 -2.00 -9.89
N LEU A 106 -3.70 -2.26 -9.51
CA LEU A 106 -4.11 -3.52 -8.89
C LEU A 106 -3.88 -4.71 -9.81
N LEU A 107 -4.21 -4.57 -11.10
CA LEU A 107 -3.92 -5.58 -12.11
C LEU A 107 -2.42 -5.85 -12.25
N LYS A 108 -1.58 -4.81 -12.24
CA LYS A 108 -0.11 -4.96 -12.30
C LYS A 108 0.45 -5.63 -11.04
N LEU A 109 -0.04 -5.22 -9.87
CA LEU A 109 0.35 -5.79 -8.58
C LEU A 109 0.00 -7.28 -8.50
N ASN A 110 -1.19 -7.66 -8.95
CA ASN A 110 -1.62 -9.05 -8.98
C ASN A 110 -0.73 -9.89 -9.92
N LYS A 111 -0.38 -9.38 -11.10
CA LYS A 111 0.56 -10.05 -12.01
C LYS A 111 1.97 -10.24 -11.42
N GLN A 112 2.41 -9.36 -10.53
CA GLN A 112 3.74 -9.44 -9.94
C GLN A 112 3.85 -10.47 -8.80
N SER A 113 2.73 -10.83 -8.17
CA SER A 113 2.79 -11.49 -6.87
C SER A 113 1.58 -12.35 -6.49
N GLU A 114 0.61 -12.50 -7.40
CA GLU A 114 -0.61 -13.31 -7.26
C GLU A 114 -1.32 -13.08 -5.91
N LEU A 115 -1.32 -11.83 -5.45
CA LEU A 115 -1.65 -11.50 -4.07
C LEU A 115 -3.14 -11.50 -3.77
N TYR A 116 -4.02 -11.37 -4.78
CA TYR A 116 -5.46 -11.19 -4.55
C TYR A 116 -6.30 -11.94 -5.58
N GLN A 117 -7.33 -12.64 -5.10
CA GLN A 117 -8.44 -13.13 -5.92
C GLN A 117 -9.71 -12.27 -5.81
N ASP A 118 -9.77 -11.37 -4.81
CA ASP A 118 -10.98 -10.62 -4.51
C ASP A 118 -11.27 -9.51 -5.53
N LYS A 119 -12.48 -9.56 -6.10
CA LYS A 119 -13.04 -8.52 -6.99
C LYS A 119 -13.58 -7.31 -6.22
N GLU A 120 -13.73 -7.41 -4.90
CA GLU A 120 -14.31 -6.34 -4.06
C GLU A 120 -13.24 -5.54 -3.33
N ILE A 121 -12.46 -4.74 -4.05
CA ILE A 121 -11.61 -3.73 -3.41
C ILE A 121 -12.50 -2.54 -3.05
N ARG A 122 -13.05 -2.57 -1.83
CA ARG A 122 -13.86 -1.48 -1.29
C ARG A 122 -12.95 -0.30 -0.98
N VAL A 123 -13.12 0.80 -1.73
CA VAL A 123 -12.59 2.11 -1.32
C VAL A 123 -13.36 2.47 -0.05
N LEU A 124 -12.66 2.56 1.08
CA LEU A 124 -13.24 3.17 2.27
C LEU A 124 -13.35 4.67 1.97
N GLY A 125 -14.54 5.10 1.55
CA GLY A 125 -14.91 6.50 1.55
C GLY A 125 -15.08 6.93 2.99
N GLU A 126 -14.05 7.53 3.58
CA GLU A 126 -14.16 8.08 4.92
C GLU A 126 -14.93 9.39 4.87
N GLU A 127 -15.76 9.62 5.89
CA GLU A 127 -16.22 10.97 6.19
C GLU A 127 -15.01 11.85 6.52
N GLN A 128 -15.04 13.13 6.14
CA GLN A 128 -14.02 14.07 6.57
C GLN A 128 -14.07 14.21 8.10
N VAL A 129 -13.16 13.54 8.79
CA VAL A 129 -12.98 13.75 10.23
C VAL A 129 -11.99 14.90 10.40
N GLY A 130 -12.51 16.07 10.77
CA GLY A 130 -11.68 17.17 11.23
C GLY A 130 -11.11 16.83 12.60
N TYR A 131 -9.79 16.68 12.70
CA TYR A 131 -9.12 16.66 13.99
C TYR A 131 -9.00 18.11 14.47
N GLY A 132 -9.51 18.43 15.66
CA GLY A 132 -9.24 19.71 16.31
C GLY A 132 -7.76 19.84 16.68
N GLU A 133 -7.32 21.03 17.12
CA GLU A 133 -5.93 21.25 17.57
C GLU A 133 -5.52 20.39 18.77
N GLU A 134 -6.49 19.79 19.46
CA GLU A 134 -6.26 18.92 20.60
C GLU A 134 -6.23 17.46 20.15
N LEU A 135 -5.03 16.91 20.00
CA LEU A 135 -4.86 15.45 19.96
C LEU A 135 -5.21 14.90 21.36
N PRO A 136 -6.14 13.94 21.48
CA PRO A 136 -6.40 13.31 22.76
C PRO A 136 -5.16 12.49 23.13
N PHE A 137 -4.49 12.93 24.20
CA PHE A 137 -3.48 12.14 24.90
C PHE A 137 -4.12 10.96 25.63
#